data_AF-A0A6N2DQU5-F1
#
_entry.id   AF-A0A6N2DQU5-F1
#
_cell.length_a   1.000
_cell.length_b   1.000
_cell.length_c   1.000
_cell.angle_alpha   90.00
_cell.angle_beta   90.00
_cell.angle_gamma   90.00
#
_symmetry.space_group_name_H-M   'P 1'
#
loop_
_entity.id
_entity.type
_entity.pdbx_description
1 polymer ?
#
loop_
_entity_poly.entity_id
_entity_poly.type
_entity_poly.pdbx_seq_one_letter_code
_entity_poly.pdbx_strand_id
1 'polypeptide(L)'
;MSFTRFVTPSLIKVLFILAIIVISLVAVFMLIAGAASAGDGGIFLLILAPIYWLLGIIYARVLLELAVVFFRIEVNTRPKS
;
A
#
# COMPACT_ATOMS: atom_id res chain seq x y z
N MET A 1 4.65 13.80 -29.27
CA MET A 1 3.52 13.59 -28.33
C MET A 1 4.09 13.47 -26.92
N SER A 2 3.98 14.54 -26.13
CA SER A 2 4.61 14.67 -24.80
C SER A 2 3.54 14.55 -23.71
N PHE A 3 3.31 13.33 -23.20
CA PHE A 3 2.30 13.08 -22.16
C PHE A 3 2.80 12.31 -20.93
N THR A 4 4.11 12.10 -20.76
CA THR A 4 4.58 11.16 -19.72
C THR A 4 5.22 11.82 -18.51
N ARG A 5 5.67 13.08 -18.60
CA ARG A 5 6.57 13.67 -17.58
C ARG A 5 5.90 14.10 -16.27
N PHE A 6 4.57 14.27 -16.26
CA PHE A 6 3.82 14.73 -15.07
C PHE A 6 2.85 13.71 -14.48
N VAL A 7 2.59 12.60 -15.17
CA VAL A 7 1.61 11.60 -14.71
C VAL A 7 2.20 10.72 -13.61
N THR A 8 3.48 10.34 -13.72
CA THR A 8 4.12 9.34 -12.84
C THR A 8 4.06 9.69 -11.34
N PRO A 9 4.38 10.93 -10.90
CA PRO A 9 4.33 11.28 -9.48
C PRO A 9 2.89 11.33 -8.93
N SER A 10 1.93 11.75 -9.77
CA SER A 10 0.52 11.85 -9.39
C SER A 10 -0.12 10.47 -9.26
N LEU A 11 0.16 9.57 -10.21
CA LEU A 11 -0.33 8.20 -10.22
C LEU A 11 0.13 7.41 -8.99
N ILE A 12 1.40 7.56 -8.59
CA ILE A 12 1.95 6.87 -7.42
C ILE A 12 1.28 7.33 -6.13
N LYS A 13 0.94 8.62 -6.01
CA LYS A 13 0.16 9.13 -4.87
C LYS A 13 -1.24 8.51 -4.83
N VAL A 14 -1.92 8.37 -5.97
CA VAL A 14 -3.24 7.74 -6.04
C VAL A 14 -3.16 6.26 -5.65
N LEU A 15 -2.17 5.52 -6.15
CA LEU A 15 -1.93 4.13 -5.79
C LEU A 15 -1.64 3.97 -4.29
N PHE A 16 -0.92 4.92 -3.67
CA PHE A 16 -0.69 4.91 -2.23
C PHE A 16 -1.98 5.06 -1.43
N ILE A 17 -2.81 6.03 -1.80
CA ILE A 17 -4.09 6.27 -1.13
C ILE A 17 -4.98 5.03 -1.26
N LEU A 18 -5.07 4.44 -2.45
CA LEU A 18 -5.81 3.20 -2.68
C LEU A 18 -5.27 2.03 -1.85
N ALA A 19 -3.95 1.86 -1.77
CA ALA A 19 -3.33 0.82 -0.95
C ALA A 19 -3.68 0.99 0.53
N ILE A 20 -3.58 2.21 1.08
CA ILE A 20 -3.98 2.48 2.47
C ILE A 20 -5.45 2.16 2.71
N ILE A 21 -6.33 2.56 1.79
CA ILE A 21 -7.77 2.29 1.91
C ILE A 21 -8.02 0.79 1.97
N VAL A 22 -7.40 0.01 1.09
CA VAL A 22 -7.54 -1.46 1.08
C VAL A 22 -6.99 -2.08 2.35
N ILE A 23 -5.78 -1.71 2.78
CA ILE A 23 -5.15 -2.23 4.02
C ILE A 23 -6.02 -1.91 5.23
N SER A 24 -6.55 -0.69 5.31
CA SER A 24 -7.42 -0.24 6.40
C SER A 24 -8.74 -0.98 6.39
N LEU A 25 -9.34 -1.20 5.21
CA LEU A 25 -10.58 -1.96 5.09
C LEU A 25 -10.39 -3.41 5.54
N VAL A 26 -9.29 -4.07 5.13
CA VAL A 26 -8.96 -5.43 5.58
C VAL A 26 -8.77 -5.46 7.10
N ALA A 27 -8.05 -4.50 7.69
CA ALA A 27 -7.88 -4.42 9.13
C ALA A 27 -9.21 -4.25 9.88
N VAL A 28 -10.12 -3.43 9.37
CA VAL A 28 -11.48 -3.28 9.93
C VAL A 28 -12.26 -4.59 9.84
N PHE A 29 -12.20 -5.29 8.71
CA PHE A 29 -12.83 -6.61 8.58
C PHE A 29 -12.25 -7.63 9.58
N MET A 30 -10.93 -7.63 9.80
CA MET A 30 -10.30 -8.48 10.81
C MET A 30 -10.78 -8.15 12.23
N LEU A 31 -10.95 -6.87 12.55
CA LEU A 31 -11.49 -6.44 13.85
C LEU A 31 -12.94 -6.89 14.04
N ILE A 32 -13.79 -6.71 13.03
CA ILE A 32 -15.20 -7.15 13.08
C ILE A 32 -15.28 -8.67 13.21
N ALA A 33 -14.50 -9.40 12.41
CA ALA A 33 -14.46 -10.87 12.45
C ALA A 33 -13.95 -11.39 13.81
N GLY A 34 -12.90 -10.76 14.36
CA GLY A 34 -12.36 -11.09 15.68
C GLY A 34 -13.39 -10.85 16.78
N ALA A 35 -14.05 -9.69 16.77
CA ALA A 35 -15.09 -9.33 17.74
C ALA A 35 -16.35 -10.22 17.65
N ALA A 36 -16.70 -10.70 16.46
CA ALA A 36 -17.85 -11.58 16.25
C ALA A 36 -17.58 -13.05 16.61
N SER A 37 -16.31 -13.45 16.77
CA SER A 37 -15.93 -14.82 17.10
C SER A 37 -15.88 -15.06 18.61
N ALA A 38 -16.36 -16.23 19.05
CA ALA A 38 -16.25 -16.67 20.44
C ALA A 38 -14.98 -17.52 20.61
N GLY A 39 -14.18 -17.21 21.63
CA GLY A 39 -12.96 -17.95 22.00
C GLY A 39 -11.64 -17.28 21.61
N ASP A 40 -10.53 -17.98 21.87
CA ASP A 40 -9.17 -17.42 21.82
C ASP A 40 -8.75 -16.92 20.42
N GLY A 41 -9.35 -17.48 19.36
CA GLY A 41 -9.11 -17.05 17.97
C GLY A 41 -9.55 -15.61 17.69
N GLY A 42 -10.59 -15.12 18.37
CA GLY A 42 -11.06 -13.74 18.23
C GLY A 42 -10.11 -12.73 18.83
N ILE A 43 -9.57 -13.04 20.01
CA ILE A 43 -8.58 -12.20 20.69
C ILE A 43 -7.31 -12.13 19.86
N PHE A 44 -6.87 -13.25 19.27
CA PHE A 44 -5.74 -13.28 18.36
C PHE A 44 -5.93 -12.36 17.15
N LEU A 45 -7.10 -12.41 16.50
CA LEU A 45 -7.42 -11.54 15.36
C LEU A 45 -7.46 -10.05 15.74
N LEU A 46 -7.98 -9.71 16.92
CA LEU A 46 -8.03 -8.33 17.42
C LEU A 46 -6.63 -7.74 17.65
N ILE A 47 -5.67 -8.56 18.10
CA ILE A 47 -4.27 -8.15 18.28
C ILE A 47 -3.53 -8.13 16.93
N LEU A 48 -3.83 -9.09 16.05
CA LEU A 48 -3.18 -9.19 14.75
C LEU A 48 -3.59 -8.07 13.79
N ALA A 49 -4.85 -7.60 13.85
CA ALA A 49 -5.36 -6.55 12.99
C ALA A 49 -4.53 -5.24 13.02
N PRO A 50 -4.20 -4.63 14.18
CA PRO A 50 -3.35 -3.43 14.22
C PRO A 50 -1.91 -3.70 13.77
N ILE A 51 -1.37 -4.90 14.04
CA ILE A 51 -0.04 -5.30 13.58
C ILE A 51 -0.02 -5.40 12.05
N TYR A 52 -1.00 -6.10 11.47
CA TYR A 52 -1.19 -6.23 10.03
C TYR A 52 -1.36 -4.86 9.37
N TRP A 53 -2.18 -3.98 9.95
CA TRP A 53 -2.40 -2.64 9.42
C TRP A 53 -1.09 -1.83 9.37
N LEU A 54 -0.34 -1.82 10.47
CA LEU A 54 0.91 -1.07 10.59
C LEU A 54 1.98 -1.60 9.62
N LEU A 55 2.18 -2.93 9.61
CA LEU A 55 3.11 -3.57 8.69
C LEU A 55 2.68 -3.40 7.22
N GLY A 56 1.38 -3.49 6.94
CA GLY A 56 0.83 -3.28 5.60
C GLY A 56 1.11 -1.87 5.07
N ILE A 57 0.92 -0.83 5.90
CA ILE A 57 1.23 0.55 5.51
C ILE A 57 2.72 0.74 5.24
N ILE A 58 3.59 0.21 6.09
CA ILE A 58 5.05 0.28 5.90
C ILE A 58 5.44 -0.44 4.60
N TYR A 59 4.89 -1.63 4.37
CA TYR A 59 5.14 -2.39 3.15
C TYR A 59 4.69 -1.63 1.90
N ALA A 60 3.49 -1.03 1.92
CA ALA A 60 2.98 -0.22 0.82
C ALA A 60 3.87 1.02 0.54
N ARG A 61 4.40 1.67 1.58
CA ARG A 61 5.37 2.76 1.44
C ARG A 61 6.62 2.30 0.70
N VAL A 62 7.23 1.22 1.18
CA VAL A 62 8.47 0.69 0.60
C VAL A 62 8.27 0.27 -0.86
N LEU A 63 7.19 -0.45 -1.16
CA LEU A 63 6.88 -0.85 -2.54
C LEU A 63 6.73 0.33 -3.49
N LEU A 64 6.06 1.40 -3.05
CA LEU A 64 5.88 2.59 -3.88
C LEU A 64 7.16 3.40 -4.03
N GLU A 65 7.98 3.49 -2.99
CA GLU A 65 9.32 4.09 -3.10
C GLU A 65 10.17 3.33 -4.12
N LEU A 66 10.16 1.99 -4.07
CA LEU A 66 10.84 1.15 -5.06
C LEU A 66 10.27 1.38 -6.46
N ALA A 67 8.95 1.45 -6.62
CA ALA A 67 8.32 1.76 -7.90
C ALA A 67 8.77 3.12 -8.46
N VAL A 68 8.81 4.17 -7.62
CA VAL A 68 9.34 5.49 -8.02
C VAL A 68 10.80 5.38 -8.48
N VAL A 69 11.63 4.65 -7.74
CA VAL A 69 13.05 4.46 -8.08
C VAL A 69 13.20 3.77 -9.44
N PHE A 70 12.44 2.72 -9.71
CA PHE A 70 12.46 2.04 -11.02
C PHE A 70 12.04 2.97 -12.16
N PHE A 71 10.93 3.70 -12.00
CA PHE A 71 10.51 4.69 -13.00
C PHE A 71 11.57 5.78 -13.21
N ARG A 72 12.25 6.21 -12.14
CA ARG A 72 13.31 7.21 -12.24
C ARG A 72 14.51 6.71 -13.04
N ILE A 73 14.87 5.43 -12.90
CA ILE A 73 15.96 4.81 -13.66
C ILE A 73 15.62 4.80 -15.16
N GLU A 74 14.43 4.31 -15.53
CA GLU A 74 13.96 4.26 -16.94
C GLU A 74 14.10 5.62 -17.63
N VAL A 75 13.66 6.69 -16.95
CA VAL A 75 13.71 8.06 -17.47
C VAL A 75 15.16 8.54 -17.67
N ASN A 76 16.10 8.11 -16.83
CA ASN A 76 17.49 8.56 -16.90
C ASN A 76 18.34 7.76 -17.91
N THR A 77 17.92 6.55 -18.27
CA THR A 77 18.64 5.69 -19.24
C THR A 77 18.22 5.87 -20.70
N ARG A 78 17.21 6.70 -21.02
CA ARG A 78 16.78 6.91 -22.42
C ARG A 78 17.83 7.72 -23.20
N PRO A 79 18.47 7.14 -24.25
CA PRO A 79 19.39 7.90 -25.10
C PRO A 79 18.61 9.03 -25.80
N LYS A 80 19.20 10.23 -25.84
CA LYS A 80 18.71 11.30 -26.71
C LYS A 80 19.01 10.89 -28.16
N SER A 81 18.04 10.29 -28.85
CA SER A 81 18.03 10.17 -30.31
C SER A 81 16.97 11.10 -30.88
#